data_AF-A0A1W9NUC6-F1
#
_entry.id   AF-A0A1W9NUC6-F1
#
_cell.length_a   1.000
_cell.length_b   1.000
_cell.length_c   1.000
_cell.angle_alpha   90.00
_cell.angle_beta   90.00
_cell.angle_gamma   90.00
#
_symmetry.space_group_name_H-M   'P 1'
#
loop_
_entity.id
_entity.type
_entity.pdbx_description
1 polymer ?
#
loop_
_entity_poly.entity_id
_entity_poly.type
_entity_poly.pdbx_seq_one_letter_code
_entity_poly.pdbx_strand_id
1 'polypeptide(L)'
;MDKSFLLYVLVGLGFIYVVTQYVGDIQEEDERYRSSEYEQKHKYDAYKSVDSVGRQVLNVIGVDAQTQIGAWNEGSLKQEFLDLYPDFALMRDFVKNRVNGEPLKTRLLKHVDDTETKFFSGALTTEQAKHALESFK
;
A
#
# COMPACT_ATOMS: atom_id res chain seq x y z
N MET A 1 -38.54 -5.47 -52.94
CA MET A 1 -38.05 -4.92 -51.67
C MET A 1 -38.52 -3.49 -51.57
N ASP A 2 -39.38 -3.19 -50.60
CA ASP A 2 -39.88 -1.83 -50.42
C ASP A 2 -38.80 -0.90 -49.85
N LYS A 3 -38.77 0.34 -50.35
CA LYS A 3 -37.82 1.40 -49.92
C LYS A 3 -37.85 1.61 -48.40
N SER A 4 -38.98 1.36 -47.76
CA SER A 4 -39.15 1.43 -46.31
C SER A 4 -38.33 0.37 -45.56
N PHE A 5 -38.18 -0.84 -46.10
CA PHE A 5 -37.37 -1.90 -45.48
C PHE A 5 -35.88 -1.57 -45.52
N LEU A 6 -35.40 -1.00 -46.63
CA LEU A 6 -34.02 -0.54 -46.77
C LEU A 6 -33.68 0.60 -45.80
N LEU A 7 -34.62 1.51 -45.53
CA LEU A 7 -34.45 2.58 -44.53
C LEU A 7 -34.31 2.02 -43.12
N TYR A 8 -35.12 1.04 -42.72
CA TYR A 8 -35.00 0.43 -41.38
C TYR A 8 -33.68 -0.31 -41.19
N VAL A 9 -33.16 -0.98 -42.22
CA VAL A 9 -31.85 -1.63 -42.16
C VAL A 9 -30.72 -0.61 -42.04
N LEU A 10 -30.78 0.50 -42.77
CA LEU A 10 -29.79 1.59 -42.68
C LEU A 10 -29.77 2.26 -41.30
N VAL A 11 -30.95 2.55 -40.75
CA VAL A 11 -31.08 3.13 -39.40
C VAL A 11 -30.62 2.13 -38.34
N GLY A 12 -30.95 0.84 -38.49
CA GLY A 12 -30.51 -0.21 -37.57
C GLY A 12 -28.99 -0.39 -37.55
N LEU A 13 -28.34 -0.39 -38.72
CA LEU A 13 -26.88 -0.50 -38.79
C LEU A 13 -26.17 0.74 -38.25
N GLY A 14 -26.71 1.94 -38.50
CA GLY A 14 -26.19 3.18 -37.91
C GLY A 14 -26.32 3.21 -36.38
N PHE A 15 -27.44 2.73 -35.86
CA PHE A 15 -27.67 2.65 -34.41
C PHE A 15 -26.73 1.66 -33.73
N ILE A 16 -26.49 0.49 -34.34
CA ILE A 16 -25.53 -0.50 -33.81
C ILE A 16 -24.11 0.10 -33.77
N TYR A 17 -23.67 0.79 -34.83
CA TYR A 17 -22.35 1.41 -34.87
C TYR A 17 -22.16 2.45 -33.74
N VAL A 18 -23.14 3.34 -33.54
CA VAL A 18 -23.09 4.38 -32.49
C VAL A 18 -23.06 3.75 -31.09
N VAL A 19 -23.90 2.74 -30.83
CA VAL A 19 -23.91 2.04 -29.53
C VAL A 19 -22.56 1.34 -29.30
N THR A 20 -21.99 0.66 -30.30
CA THR A 20 -20.71 -0.04 -30.13
C THR A 20 -19.52 0.89 -29.91
N GLN A 21 -19.48 2.07 -30.56
CA GLN A 21 -18.42 3.06 -30.36
C GLN A 21 -18.52 3.73 -28.98
N TYR A 22 -19.72 4.12 -28.55
CA TYR A 22 -19.91 4.74 -27.22
C TYR A 22 -19.73 3.76 -26.05
N VAL A 23 -20.15 2.50 -26.19
CA VAL A 23 -19.96 1.49 -25.14
C VAL A 23 -18.49 1.02 -25.05
N GLY A 24 -17.75 1.03 -26.18
CA GLY A 24 -16.32 0.71 -26.21
C GLY A 24 -15.45 1.77 -25.50
N ASP A 25 -15.70 3.06 -25.75
CA ASP A 25 -14.94 4.15 -25.11
C ASP A 25 -15.17 4.21 -23.59
N ILE A 26 -16.39 3.90 -23.13
CA ILE A 26 -16.71 3.89 -21.69
C ILE A 26 -16.03 2.72 -20.96
N GLN A 27 -15.74 1.60 -21.62
CA GLN A 27 -15.01 0.47 -21.01
C GLN A 27 -13.50 0.72 -20.96
N GLU A 28 -12.91 1.35 -21.97
CA GLU A 28 -11.46 1.61 -21.99
C GLU A 28 -11.00 2.67 -20.96
N GLU A 29 -11.82 3.69 -20.67
CA GLU A 29 -11.49 4.68 -19.63
C GLU A 29 -11.59 4.09 -18.21
N ASP A 30 -12.61 3.26 -17.94
CA ASP A 30 -12.84 2.69 -16.60
C ASP A 30 -11.80 1.61 -16.24
N GLU A 31 -11.28 0.87 -17.21
CA GLU A 31 -10.20 -0.12 -17.01
C GLU A 31 -8.83 0.52 -16.76
N ARG A 32 -8.51 1.63 -17.44
CA ARG A 32 -7.22 2.35 -17.28
C ARG A 32 -7.10 3.07 -15.93
N TYR A 33 -8.21 3.58 -15.40
CA TYR A 33 -8.22 4.26 -14.10
C TYR A 33 -8.39 3.29 -12.92
N ARG A 34 -9.14 2.19 -13.06
CA ARG A 34 -9.30 1.20 -11.97
C ARG A 34 -8.05 0.36 -11.71
N SER A 35 -7.20 0.11 -12.69
CA SER A 35 -6.01 -0.74 -12.49
C SER A 35 -4.89 0.00 -11.78
N SER A 36 -4.54 1.23 -12.19
CA SER A 36 -3.33 1.89 -11.71
C SER A 36 -3.37 2.29 -10.23
N GLU A 37 -4.49 2.84 -9.74
CA GLU A 37 -4.63 3.24 -8.33
C GLU A 37 -4.76 2.01 -7.42
N TYR A 38 -5.49 0.98 -7.87
CA TYR A 38 -5.62 -0.29 -7.16
C TYR A 38 -4.27 -1.03 -7.09
N GLU A 39 -3.56 -1.15 -8.21
CA GLU A 39 -2.24 -1.80 -8.26
C GLU A 39 -1.23 -1.06 -7.39
N GLN A 40 -1.26 0.28 -7.35
CA GLN A 40 -0.41 1.05 -6.44
C GLN A 40 -0.74 0.75 -4.98
N LYS A 41 -2.03 0.76 -4.60
CA LYS A 41 -2.48 0.54 -3.22
C LYS A 41 -2.22 -0.89 -2.72
N HIS A 42 -2.23 -1.86 -3.62
CA HIS A 42 -2.06 -3.29 -3.30
C HIS A 42 -0.67 -3.83 -3.66
N LYS A 43 0.25 -2.98 -4.16
CA LYS A 43 1.60 -3.36 -4.60
C LYS A 43 2.38 -4.18 -3.57
N TYR A 44 2.18 -3.87 -2.28
CA TYR A 44 2.91 -4.49 -1.18
C TYR A 44 2.12 -5.56 -0.43
N ASP A 45 0.89 -5.88 -0.86
CA ASP A 45 0.06 -6.89 -0.22
C ASP A 45 0.67 -8.29 -0.29
N ALA A 46 1.47 -8.57 -1.32
CA ALA A 46 2.22 -9.81 -1.46
C ALA A 46 3.20 -10.08 -0.29
N TYR A 47 3.60 -9.02 0.43
CA TYR A 47 4.50 -9.14 1.58
C TYR A 47 3.77 -9.24 2.91
N LYS A 48 2.43 -9.12 2.92
CA LYS A 48 1.63 -9.34 4.12
C LYS A 48 1.49 -10.85 4.33
N SER A 49 1.86 -11.30 5.51
CA SER A 49 1.74 -12.70 5.92
C SER A 49 1.17 -12.78 7.33
N VAL A 50 1.03 -14.01 7.84
CA VAL A 50 0.46 -14.29 9.15
C VAL A 50 1.40 -15.24 9.89
N ASP A 51 1.67 -14.96 11.17
CA ASP A 51 2.47 -15.84 12.01
C ASP A 51 1.67 -17.08 12.47
N SER A 52 2.34 -17.98 13.22
CA SER A 52 1.73 -19.22 13.72
C SER A 52 0.57 -19.03 14.69
N VAL A 53 0.36 -17.80 15.20
CA VAL A 53 -0.72 -17.46 16.13
C VAL A 53 -1.77 -16.54 15.49
N GLY A 54 -1.72 -16.35 14.17
CA GLY A 54 -2.75 -15.60 13.45
C GLY A 54 -2.51 -14.09 13.37
N ARG A 55 -1.36 -13.57 13.79
CA ARG A 55 -1.04 -12.14 13.75
C ARG A 55 -0.42 -11.75 12.42
N GLN A 56 -0.79 -10.59 11.89
CA GLN A 56 -0.19 -10.06 10.67
C GLN A 56 1.30 -9.76 10.86
N VAL A 57 2.11 -10.18 9.90
CA VAL A 57 3.55 -9.91 9.84
C VAL A 57 3.94 -9.41 8.45
N LEU A 58 4.99 -8.59 8.38
CA LEU A 58 5.61 -8.16 7.14
C LEU A 58 6.71 -9.15 6.78
N ASN A 59 6.53 -9.90 5.69
CA ASN A 59 7.53 -10.83 5.18
C ASN A 59 8.13 -10.33 3.87
N VAL A 60 9.33 -9.78 3.97
CA VAL A 60 10.09 -9.20 2.86
C VAL A 60 11.48 -9.86 2.74
N ILE A 61 11.60 -11.11 3.18
CA ILE A 61 12.83 -11.90 3.03
C ILE A 61 13.16 -12.06 1.54
N GLY A 62 14.43 -11.80 1.17
CA GLY A 62 14.91 -11.90 -0.21
C GLY A 62 14.54 -10.73 -1.12
N VAL A 63 13.84 -9.72 -0.59
CA VAL A 63 13.45 -8.50 -1.31
C VAL A 63 14.52 -7.42 -1.15
N ASP A 64 14.72 -6.57 -2.16
CA ASP A 64 15.67 -5.46 -2.08
C ASP A 64 15.26 -4.43 -1.01
N ALA A 65 16.23 -3.75 -0.40
CA ALA A 65 16.00 -2.87 0.75
C ALA A 65 15.00 -1.73 0.48
N GLN A 66 14.96 -1.18 -0.74
CA GLN A 66 14.06 -0.09 -1.09
C GLN A 66 12.62 -0.57 -1.11
N THR A 67 12.37 -1.75 -1.68
CA THR A 67 11.06 -2.39 -1.67
C THR A 67 10.63 -2.79 -0.25
N GLN A 68 11.55 -3.23 0.62
CA GLN A 68 11.23 -3.49 2.04
C GLN A 68 10.71 -2.24 2.75
N ILE A 69 11.39 -1.10 2.57
CA ILE A 69 10.99 0.19 3.14
C ILE A 69 9.64 0.64 2.59
N GLY A 70 9.41 0.48 1.28
CA GLY A 70 8.11 0.78 0.67
C GLY A 70 6.99 -0.04 1.30
N ALA A 71 7.20 -1.35 1.44
CA ALA A 71 6.22 -2.26 2.05
C ALA A 71 5.90 -1.91 3.51
N TRP A 72 6.90 -1.42 4.26
CA TRP A 72 6.67 -0.89 5.60
C TRP A 72 5.84 0.40 5.59
N ASN A 73 6.22 1.36 4.75
CA ASN A 73 5.63 2.69 4.76
C ASN A 73 4.19 2.74 4.25
N GLU A 74 3.84 1.86 3.33
CA GLU A 74 2.47 1.72 2.80
C GLU A 74 1.67 0.63 3.53
N GLY A 75 2.31 -0.11 4.45
CA GLY A 75 1.71 -1.21 5.19
C GLY A 75 0.88 -0.77 6.39
N SER A 76 -0.15 -1.56 6.72
CA SER A 76 -0.99 -1.38 7.92
C SER A 76 -0.20 -1.52 9.24
N LEU A 77 0.88 -2.31 9.23
CA LEU A 77 1.70 -2.59 10.41
C LEU A 77 2.42 -1.35 10.95
N LYS A 78 2.65 -0.33 10.12
CA LYS A 78 3.27 0.92 10.57
C LYS A 78 2.37 1.67 11.57
N GLN A 79 1.05 1.67 11.35
CA GLN A 79 0.13 2.32 12.28
C GLN A 79 0.10 1.58 13.61
N GLU A 80 -0.02 0.25 13.58
CA GLU A 80 0.03 -0.57 14.80
C GLU A 80 1.32 -0.38 15.59
N PHE A 81 2.44 -0.19 14.89
CA PHE A 81 3.73 0.14 15.51
C PHE A 81 3.73 1.53 16.17
N LEU A 82 3.15 2.54 15.51
CA LEU A 82 3.06 3.90 16.05
C LEU A 82 2.10 3.99 17.25
N ASP A 83 1.09 3.12 17.30
CA ASP A 83 0.14 3.05 18.42
C ASP A 83 0.79 2.52 19.72
N LEU A 84 1.96 1.88 19.62
CA LEU A 84 2.75 1.44 20.79
C LEU A 84 3.57 2.59 21.41
N TYR A 85 3.72 3.73 20.72
CA TYR A 85 4.43 4.88 21.27
C TYR A 85 3.71 5.44 22.52
N PRO A 86 4.41 5.80 23.61
CA PRO A 86 5.86 5.92 23.75
C PRO A 86 6.59 4.70 24.35
N ASP A 87 6.00 3.50 24.29
CA ASP A 87 6.64 2.29 24.81
C ASP A 87 7.67 1.73 23.80
N PHE A 88 8.89 2.26 23.86
CA PHE A 88 10.00 1.85 22.99
C PHE A 88 10.37 0.37 23.13
N ALA A 89 10.13 -0.26 24.30
CA ALA A 89 10.38 -1.69 24.47
C ALA A 89 9.39 -2.52 23.66
N LEU A 90 8.10 -2.22 23.75
CA LEU A 90 7.07 -2.86 22.93
C LEU A 90 7.27 -2.59 21.44
N MET A 91 7.71 -1.39 21.05
CA MET A 91 8.04 -1.07 19.67
C MET A 91 9.18 -1.94 19.14
N ARG A 92 10.25 -2.16 19.91
CA ARG A 92 11.33 -3.09 19.53
C ARG A 92 10.83 -4.52 19.38
N ASP A 93 10.02 -4.98 20.31
CA ASP A 93 9.47 -6.35 20.27
C ASP A 93 8.52 -6.53 19.08
N PHE A 94 7.73 -5.50 18.74
CA PHE A 94 6.94 -5.49 17.52
C PHE A 94 7.82 -5.70 16.30
N VAL A 95 8.88 -4.92 16.15
CA VAL A 95 9.80 -5.03 15.00
C VAL A 95 10.47 -6.40 14.95
N LYS A 96 10.91 -6.93 16.09
CA LYS A 96 11.58 -8.24 16.15
C LYS A 96 10.68 -9.40 15.73
N ASN A 97 9.40 -9.34 16.09
CA ASN A 97 8.45 -10.43 15.94
C ASN A 97 7.57 -10.33 14.69
N ARG A 98 7.34 -9.11 14.17
CA ARG A 98 6.39 -8.87 13.08
C ARG A 98 7.04 -8.35 11.79
N VAL A 99 8.35 -8.10 11.79
CA VAL A 99 9.08 -7.70 10.58
C VAL A 99 10.14 -8.75 10.24
N ASN A 100 9.91 -9.48 9.16
CA ASN A 100 10.80 -10.51 8.63
C ASN A 100 11.53 -9.97 7.41
N GLY A 101 12.81 -9.63 7.60
CA GLY A 101 13.68 -9.03 6.58
C GLY A 101 14.78 -8.22 7.26
N GLU A 102 15.99 -8.75 7.30
CA GLU A 102 17.09 -8.20 8.10
C GLU A 102 17.45 -6.73 7.78
N PRO A 103 17.50 -6.29 6.51
CA PRO A 103 17.80 -4.89 6.20
C PRO A 103 16.81 -3.90 6.82
N LEU A 104 15.51 -4.14 6.65
CA LEU A 104 14.46 -3.30 7.23
C LEU A 104 14.42 -3.40 8.75
N LYS A 105 14.44 -4.64 9.28
CA LYS A 105 14.40 -4.91 10.72
C LYS A 105 15.53 -4.18 11.46
N THR A 106 16.76 -4.28 10.96
CA THR A 106 17.91 -3.61 11.56
C THR A 106 17.76 -2.09 11.56
N ARG A 107 17.27 -1.52 10.45
CA ARG A 107 17.06 -0.06 10.34
C ARG A 107 15.96 0.43 11.27
N LEU A 108 14.85 -0.29 11.36
CA LEU A 108 13.74 0.06 12.26
C LEU A 108 14.18 0.00 13.73
N LEU A 109 14.89 -1.06 14.13
CA LEU A 109 15.42 -1.17 15.50
C LEU A 109 16.36 -0.01 15.83
N LYS A 110 17.30 0.29 14.93
CA LYS A 110 18.20 1.44 15.10
C LYS A 110 17.44 2.75 15.21
N HIS A 111 16.40 2.95 14.38
CA HIS A 111 15.60 4.16 14.39
C HIS A 111 14.82 4.35 15.69
N VAL A 112 14.30 3.25 16.25
CA VAL A 112 13.66 3.23 17.58
C VAL A 112 14.67 3.62 18.66
N ASP A 113 15.85 3.00 18.68
CA ASP A 113 16.88 3.27 19.70
C ASP A 113 17.43 4.71 19.62
N ASP A 114 17.67 5.20 18.40
CA ASP A 114 18.14 6.58 18.17
C ASP A 114 17.06 7.60 18.60
N THR A 115 15.77 7.29 18.39
CA THR A 115 14.66 8.16 18.81
C THR A 115 14.47 8.12 20.32
N GLU A 116 14.51 6.93 20.94
CA GLU A 116 14.43 6.73 22.38
C GLU A 116 15.51 7.54 23.11
N THR A 117 16.76 7.44 22.64
CA THR A 117 17.89 8.17 23.21
C THR A 117 17.66 9.69 23.17
N LYS A 118 17.19 10.21 22.03
CA LYS A 118 16.92 11.64 21.87
C LYS A 118 15.72 12.11 22.68
N PHE A 119 14.71 11.26 22.83
CA PHE A 119 13.53 11.55 23.64
C PHE A 119 13.90 11.64 25.13
N PHE A 120 14.61 10.64 25.67
CA PHE A 120 14.99 10.63 27.09
C PHE A 120 16.07 11.66 27.45
N SER A 121 16.91 12.07 26.50
CA SER A 121 17.85 13.19 26.72
C SER A 121 17.20 14.57 26.62
N GLY A 122 15.91 14.65 26.28
CA GLY A 122 15.18 15.90 26.09
C GLY A 122 15.50 16.62 24.78
N ALA A 123 16.23 15.98 23.86
CA ALA A 123 16.53 16.52 22.54
C ALA A 123 15.31 16.50 21.59
N LEU A 124 14.33 15.61 21.85
CA LEU A 124 13.05 15.57 21.15
C LEU A 124 11.90 15.69 22.14
N THR A 125 10.91 16.51 21.81
CA THR A 125 9.61 16.48 22.49
C THR A 125 8.83 15.22 22.11
N THR A 126 7.73 14.95 22.83
CA THR A 126 6.84 13.82 22.55
C THR A 126 6.34 13.82 21.09
N GLU A 127 5.84 14.95 20.59
CA GLU A 127 5.37 15.07 19.21
C GLU A 127 6.51 14.90 18.19
N GLN A 128 7.68 15.46 18.49
CA GLN A 128 8.85 15.33 17.62
C GLN A 128 9.37 13.89 17.54
N ALA A 129 9.36 13.16 18.66
CA ALA A 129 9.76 11.76 18.71
C ALA A 129 8.76 10.88 17.95
N LYS A 130 7.45 11.10 18.13
CA LYS A 130 6.42 10.38 17.37
C LYS A 130 6.53 10.64 15.87
N HIS A 131 6.69 11.91 15.47
CA HIS A 131 6.90 12.27 14.08
C HIS A 131 8.20 11.68 13.50
N ALA A 132 9.28 11.62 14.29
CA ALA A 132 10.52 10.98 13.86
C ALA A 132 10.28 9.51 13.49
N LEU A 133 9.56 8.76 14.34
CA LEU A 133 9.19 7.36 14.09
C LEU A 133 8.29 7.21 12.86
N GLU A 134 7.32 8.11 12.69
CA GLU A 134 6.44 8.12 11.53
C GLU A 134 7.18 8.41 10.22
N SER A 135 8.20 9.28 10.25
CA SER A 135 8.95 9.71 9.07
C SER A 135 10.02 8.73 8.58
N PHE A 136 10.04 7.49 9.08
CA PHE A 136 11.01 6.45 8.72
C PHE A 136 11.09 6.20 7.18
N LYS A 137 12.31 6.09 6.66
CA LYS A 137 12.64 5.87 5.24
C LYS A 137 13.87 4.99 5.08
#